data_AF-A0A239E6P8-F1
#
_entry.id   AF-A0A239E6P8-F1
#
_cell.length_a   1.000
_cell.length_b   1.000
_cell.length_c   1.000
_cell.angle_alpha   90.00
_cell.angle_beta   90.00
_cell.angle_gamma   90.00
#
_symmetry.space_group_name_H-M   'P 1'
#
loop_
_entity.id
_entity.type
_entity.pdbx_description
1 polymer ?
#
loop_
_entity_poly.entity_id
_entity_poly.type
_entity_poly.pdbx_seq_one_letter_code
_entity_poly.pdbx_strand_id
1 'polypeptide(L)'
;MIIAIATILVTRLYLELTGYPQVGGGTLHIAHALWGGAAMMLALLAGWMFIGFGVRTFAVVLGGIGFGLFLDEVGKFVTKDNDYFYGPSAEIMYVLVVVVLVGNRVVRDARRPSRDETLANAALIAAEGVAHGLPEHRREWALRMVDRAEAEGAETRTVDGLRLLLENCGPGRARLYDARNVLPRLIPGFFKSPRWVPVVAWAMTLASFVGVVFGIVQLVLGDLHFDSEDTTIDIDKMGIASGILFVSSCLTFALSLPSVVALRNRKLWPLRMLRIAALIFTLLNALVDFAQQGFAALFNVAIGLFTMAVLSHRITVRTAEIAEDNASHGDVLSMPE
;
A
#
# COMPACT_ATOMS: atom_id res chain seq x y z
N MET A 1 -8.47 -1.73 -2.53
CA MET A 1 -7.55 -0.61 -2.81
C MET A 1 -6.67 -0.77 -4.03
N ILE A 2 -5.86 -1.83 -4.15
CA ILE A 2 -4.98 -2.00 -5.33
C ILE A 2 -5.75 -1.89 -6.65
N ILE A 3 -6.91 -2.57 -6.75
CA ILE A 3 -7.76 -2.54 -7.95
C ILE A 3 -8.33 -1.15 -8.21
N ALA A 4 -8.71 -0.42 -7.16
CA ALA A 4 -9.20 0.96 -7.28
C ALA A 4 -8.11 1.90 -7.81
N ILE A 5 -6.89 1.81 -7.25
CA ILE A 5 -5.73 2.59 -7.72
C ILE A 5 -5.44 2.26 -9.18
N ALA A 6 -5.37 0.98 -9.53
CA ALA A 6 -5.15 0.55 -10.91
C ALA A 6 -6.24 1.08 -11.85
N THR A 7 -7.50 1.06 -11.41
CA THR A 7 -8.64 1.59 -12.19
C THR A 7 -8.50 3.09 -12.43
N ILE A 8 -8.15 3.88 -11.40
CA ILE A 8 -7.89 5.32 -11.54
C ILE A 8 -6.77 5.56 -12.57
N LEU A 9 -5.64 4.88 -12.41
CA LEU A 9 -4.47 5.05 -13.28
C LEU A 9 -4.79 4.70 -14.75
N VAL A 10 -5.48 3.59 -14.98
CA VAL A 10 -5.88 3.15 -16.33
C VAL A 10 -6.89 4.11 -16.93
N THR A 11 -7.87 4.59 -16.14
CA THR A 11 -8.90 5.52 -16.61
C THR A 11 -8.28 6.86 -17.00
N ARG A 12 -7.40 7.41 -16.16
CA ARG A 12 -6.66 8.66 -16.43
C ARG A 12 -5.79 8.54 -17.67
N LEU A 13 -5.01 7.46 -17.78
CA LEU A 13 -4.18 7.20 -18.96
C LEU A 13 -5.02 7.11 -20.24
N TYR A 14 -6.16 6.42 -20.17
CA TYR A 14 -7.09 6.33 -21.29
C TYR A 14 -7.62 7.72 -21.69
N LEU A 15 -8.05 8.54 -20.72
CA LEU A 15 -8.57 9.88 -20.98
C LEU A 15 -7.51 10.82 -21.57
N GLU A 16 -6.27 10.75 -21.08
CA GLU A 16 -5.14 11.53 -21.59
C GLU A 16 -4.79 11.14 -23.04
N LEU A 17 -4.74 9.83 -23.33
CA LEU A 17 -4.46 9.33 -24.68
C LEU A 17 -5.58 9.63 -25.68
N THR A 18 -6.82 9.78 -25.21
CA THR A 18 -8.00 10.02 -26.07
C THR A 18 -8.43 11.49 -26.11
N GLY A 19 -7.74 12.38 -25.39
CA GLY A 19 -8.03 13.81 -25.39
C GLY A 19 -9.34 14.18 -24.68
N TYR A 20 -9.70 13.46 -23.62
CA TYR A 20 -10.91 13.67 -22.82
C TYR A 20 -12.22 13.61 -23.63
N PRO A 21 -12.53 12.46 -24.25
CA PRO A 21 -13.73 12.30 -25.05
C PRO A 21 -14.98 12.46 -24.19
N GLN A 22 -15.90 13.30 -24.63
CA GLN A 22 -17.17 13.49 -23.95
C GLN A 22 -18.09 12.30 -24.21
N VAL A 23 -18.39 11.53 -23.16
CA VAL A 23 -19.37 10.43 -23.21
C VAL A 23 -20.71 10.94 -22.69
N GLY A 24 -21.58 11.31 -23.63
CA GLY A 24 -22.90 11.88 -23.37
C GLY A 24 -23.15 13.15 -24.20
N GLY A 25 -24.38 13.33 -24.70
CA GLY A 25 -24.74 14.45 -25.58
C GLY A 25 -24.67 15.82 -24.88
N GLY A 26 -24.96 16.90 -25.62
CA GLY A 26 -24.75 18.28 -25.17
C GLY A 26 -25.37 18.69 -23.82
N THR A 27 -26.39 17.98 -23.31
CA THR A 27 -27.03 18.25 -22.01
C THR A 27 -26.86 17.15 -20.96
N LEU A 28 -26.32 15.97 -21.31
CA LEU A 28 -26.24 14.82 -20.42
C LEU A 28 -24.83 14.23 -20.45
N HIS A 29 -24.02 14.51 -19.43
CA HIS A 29 -22.78 13.79 -19.18
C HIS A 29 -23.06 12.59 -18.28
N ILE A 30 -22.79 11.36 -18.76
CA ILE A 30 -22.83 10.18 -17.89
C ILE A 30 -21.49 10.12 -17.17
N ALA A 31 -21.45 10.57 -15.91
CA ALA A 31 -20.25 10.51 -15.10
C ALA A 31 -19.83 9.04 -14.88
N HIS A 32 -18.53 8.76 -14.97
CA HIS A 32 -18.00 7.43 -14.64
C HIS A 32 -18.30 7.05 -13.18
N ALA A 33 -18.55 8.04 -12.31
CA ALA A 33 -19.06 7.85 -10.96
C ALA A 33 -20.39 7.07 -10.88
N LEU A 34 -21.29 7.20 -11.87
CA LEU A 34 -22.55 6.44 -11.90
C LEU A 34 -22.28 4.95 -12.12
N TRP A 35 -21.45 4.63 -13.10
CA TRP A 35 -20.97 3.26 -13.34
C TRP A 35 -20.17 2.74 -12.15
N GLY A 36 -19.40 3.61 -11.51
CA GLY A 36 -18.70 3.35 -10.26
C GLY A 36 -19.64 2.88 -9.15
N GLY A 37 -20.70 3.64 -8.90
CA GLY A 37 -21.76 3.31 -7.93
C GLY A 37 -22.48 2.01 -8.27
N ALA A 38 -22.85 1.80 -9.54
CA ALA A 38 -23.49 0.57 -9.99
C ALA A 38 -22.60 -0.67 -9.78
N ALA A 39 -21.32 -0.59 -10.13
CA ALA A 39 -20.36 -1.67 -9.90
C ALA A 39 -20.19 -1.98 -8.40
N MET A 40 -20.11 -0.97 -7.54
CA MET A 40 -20.07 -1.17 -6.09
C MET A 40 -21.35 -1.84 -5.57
N MET A 41 -22.52 -1.42 -6.05
CA MET A 41 -23.79 -2.05 -5.67
C MET A 41 -23.86 -3.51 -6.08
N LEU A 42 -23.46 -3.83 -7.32
CA LEU A 42 -23.38 -5.21 -7.80
C LEU A 42 -22.38 -6.05 -6.97
N ALA A 43 -21.28 -5.46 -6.51
CA ALA A 43 -20.33 -6.15 -5.64
C ALA A 43 -20.95 -6.52 -4.28
N LEU A 44 -21.73 -5.61 -3.68
CA LEU A 44 -22.47 -5.87 -2.44
C LEU A 44 -23.53 -6.97 -2.64
N LEU A 45 -24.34 -6.86 -3.69
CA LEU A 45 -25.36 -7.86 -4.02
C LEU A 45 -24.75 -9.24 -4.24
N ALA A 46 -23.65 -9.33 -4.99
CA ALA A 46 -22.94 -10.59 -5.19
C ALA A 46 -22.45 -11.18 -3.85
N GLY A 47 -21.89 -10.35 -2.97
CA GLY A 47 -21.42 -10.77 -1.65
C GLY A 47 -22.52 -11.24 -0.70
N TRP A 48 -23.76 -10.78 -0.87
CA TRP A 48 -24.91 -11.21 -0.05
C TRP A 48 -25.65 -12.41 -0.64
N MET A 49 -25.75 -12.51 -1.96
CA MET A 49 -26.56 -13.54 -2.62
C MET A 49 -25.85 -14.88 -2.76
N PHE A 50 -24.51 -14.89 -2.77
CA PHE A 50 -23.74 -16.09 -3.08
C PHE A 50 -22.61 -16.32 -2.08
N ILE A 51 -22.29 -17.59 -1.83
CA ILE A 51 -21.18 -18.02 -0.97
C ILE A 51 -20.05 -18.55 -1.85
N GLY A 52 -18.80 -18.28 -1.45
CA GLY A 52 -17.64 -18.92 -2.04
C GLY A 52 -16.52 -17.96 -2.45
N PHE A 53 -15.32 -18.52 -2.57
CA PHE A 53 -14.10 -17.76 -2.83
C PHE A 53 -14.13 -16.99 -4.16
N GLY A 54 -14.78 -17.57 -5.19
CA GLY A 54 -14.90 -16.94 -6.51
C GLY A 54 -15.76 -15.67 -6.46
N VAL A 55 -16.89 -15.73 -5.78
CA VAL A 55 -17.81 -14.59 -5.60
C VAL A 55 -17.13 -13.51 -4.76
N ARG A 56 -16.45 -13.88 -3.67
CA ARG A 56 -15.69 -12.91 -2.86
C ARG A 56 -14.61 -12.21 -3.69
N THR A 57 -13.93 -12.94 -4.56
CA THR A 57 -12.95 -12.36 -5.49
C THR A 57 -13.64 -11.39 -6.46
N PHE A 58 -14.76 -11.82 -7.06
CA PHE A 58 -15.54 -10.99 -7.97
C PHE A 58 -16.00 -9.69 -7.30
N ALA A 59 -16.54 -9.77 -6.07
CA ALA A 59 -16.96 -8.61 -5.29
C ALA A 59 -15.79 -7.66 -4.98
N VAL A 60 -14.61 -8.19 -4.62
CA VAL A 60 -13.41 -7.37 -4.39
C VAL A 60 -12.95 -6.68 -5.67
N VAL A 61 -13.00 -7.37 -6.82
CA VAL A 61 -12.63 -6.80 -8.12
C VAL A 61 -13.62 -5.72 -8.54
N LEU A 62 -14.91 -6.06 -8.58
CA LEU A 62 -15.95 -5.15 -9.03
C LEU A 62 -16.12 -3.95 -8.10
N GLY A 63 -16.06 -4.16 -6.79
CA GLY A 63 -16.09 -3.08 -5.80
C GLY A 63 -14.85 -2.20 -5.87
N GLY A 64 -13.68 -2.79 -6.16
CA GLY A 64 -12.45 -2.04 -6.42
C GLY A 64 -12.53 -1.17 -7.67
N ILE A 65 -13.03 -1.73 -8.78
CA ILE A 65 -13.26 -0.98 -10.04
C ILE A 65 -14.26 0.14 -9.77
N GLY A 66 -15.39 -0.18 -9.13
CA GLY A 66 -16.44 0.77 -8.87
C GLY A 66 -15.99 1.94 -8.00
N PHE A 67 -15.25 1.64 -6.93
CA PHE A 67 -14.66 2.66 -6.06
C PHE A 67 -13.61 3.50 -6.81
N GLY A 68 -12.77 2.88 -7.65
CA GLY A 68 -11.78 3.59 -8.46
C GLY A 68 -12.40 4.58 -9.44
N LEU A 69 -13.43 4.16 -10.19
CA LEU A 69 -14.17 5.03 -11.11
C LEU A 69 -14.89 6.18 -10.37
N PHE A 70 -15.43 5.90 -9.19
CA PHE A 70 -16.03 6.94 -8.36
C PHE A 70 -14.99 7.96 -7.88
N LEU A 71 -13.83 7.51 -7.41
CA LEU A 71 -12.76 8.39 -6.97
C LEU A 71 -12.16 9.24 -8.08
N ASP A 72 -12.08 8.72 -9.30
CA ASP A 72 -11.54 9.46 -10.44
C ASP A 72 -12.30 10.76 -10.74
N GLU A 73 -13.61 10.74 -10.49
CA GLU A 73 -14.51 11.89 -10.69
C GLU A 73 -14.65 12.79 -9.45
N VAL A 74 -14.01 12.46 -8.32
CA VAL A 74 -14.08 13.30 -7.10
C VAL A 74 -13.60 14.72 -7.39
N GLY A 75 -12.56 14.89 -8.21
CA GLY A 75 -12.06 16.23 -8.55
C GLY A 75 -13.11 17.14 -9.19
N LYS A 76 -13.96 16.56 -10.04
CA LYS A 76 -15.09 17.25 -10.68
C LYS A 76 -16.14 17.70 -9.66
N PHE A 77 -16.30 17.03 -8.52
CA PHE A 77 -17.33 17.39 -7.55
C PHE A 77 -16.80 18.23 -6.37
N VAL A 78 -15.49 18.48 -6.31
CA VAL A 78 -14.87 19.29 -5.25
C VAL A 78 -15.04 20.78 -5.51
N THR A 79 -15.12 21.21 -6.78
CA THR A 79 -15.32 22.63 -7.15
C THR A 79 -16.77 22.90 -7.56
N LYS A 80 -17.27 24.11 -7.26
CA LYS A 80 -18.60 24.54 -7.69
C LYS A 80 -18.75 24.56 -9.22
N ASP A 81 -17.63 24.73 -9.94
CA ASP A 81 -17.59 24.86 -11.40
C ASP A 81 -17.34 23.54 -12.14
N ASN A 82 -17.28 22.42 -11.42
CA ASN A 82 -16.99 21.09 -11.97
C ASN A 82 -15.66 20.97 -12.73
N ASP A 83 -14.61 21.62 -12.23
CA ASP A 83 -13.28 21.60 -12.84
C ASP A 83 -12.56 20.25 -12.61
N TYR A 84 -12.31 19.53 -13.69
CA TYR A 84 -11.64 18.23 -13.72
C TYR A 84 -10.14 18.32 -13.33
N PHE A 85 -9.55 19.51 -13.45
CA PHE A 85 -8.12 19.79 -13.24
C PHE A 85 -7.83 20.57 -11.96
N TYR A 86 -8.80 20.67 -11.05
CA TYR A 86 -8.58 21.33 -9.77
C TYR A 86 -7.41 20.68 -9.02
N GLY A 87 -6.31 21.42 -8.87
CA GLY A 87 -5.02 20.92 -8.36
C GLY A 87 -5.11 20.05 -7.09
N PRO A 88 -5.93 20.43 -6.07
CA PRO A 88 -6.11 19.63 -4.85
C PRO A 88 -6.83 18.28 -5.03
N SER A 89 -7.38 17.98 -6.21
CA SER A 89 -8.14 16.74 -6.44
C SER A 89 -7.27 15.49 -6.28
N ALA A 90 -6.05 15.52 -6.83
CA ALA A 90 -5.11 14.41 -6.73
C ALA A 90 -4.62 14.21 -5.29
N GLU A 91 -4.47 15.31 -4.54
CA GLU A 91 -4.14 15.27 -3.11
C GLU A 91 -5.25 14.61 -2.29
N ILE A 92 -6.51 15.01 -2.48
CA ILE A 92 -7.67 14.43 -1.79
C ILE A 92 -7.76 12.93 -2.08
N MET A 93 -7.62 12.52 -3.34
CA MET A 93 -7.62 11.11 -3.73
C MET A 93 -6.48 10.34 -3.04
N TYR A 94 -5.28 10.91 -3.02
CA TYR A 94 -4.12 10.30 -2.35
C TYR A 94 -4.36 10.14 -0.84
N VAL A 95 -4.78 11.19 -0.15
CA VAL A 95 -5.09 11.16 1.30
C VAL A 95 -6.14 10.11 1.59
N LEU A 96 -7.21 10.05 0.82
CA LEU A 96 -8.26 9.05 1.02
C LEU A 96 -7.74 7.62 0.86
N VAL A 97 -6.95 7.35 -0.19
CA VAL A 97 -6.32 6.04 -0.40
C VAL A 97 -5.41 5.67 0.78
N VAL A 98 -4.57 6.61 1.24
CA VAL A 98 -3.68 6.40 2.39
C VAL A 98 -4.48 6.13 3.65
N VAL A 99 -5.50 6.93 3.96
CA VAL A 99 -6.36 6.76 5.14
C VAL A 99 -7.03 5.40 5.15
N VAL A 100 -7.56 4.94 4.00
CA VAL A 100 -8.18 3.61 3.91
C VAL A 100 -7.15 2.50 4.11
N LEU A 101 -5.96 2.62 3.53
CA LEU A 101 -4.89 1.63 3.68
C LEU A 101 -4.37 1.56 5.13
N VAL A 102 -4.06 2.71 5.73
CA VAL A 102 -3.58 2.82 7.12
C VAL A 102 -4.67 2.41 8.09
N GLY A 103 -5.90 2.89 7.90
CA GLY A 103 -7.06 2.53 8.73
C GLY A 103 -7.29 1.02 8.74
N ASN A 104 -7.28 0.35 7.58
CA ASN A 104 -7.37 -1.11 7.51
C ASN A 104 -6.20 -1.80 8.25
N ARG A 105 -4.98 -1.26 8.18
CA ARG A 105 -3.83 -1.82 8.90
C ARG A 105 -3.99 -1.64 10.41
N VAL A 106 -4.34 -0.45 10.87
CA VAL A 106 -4.57 -0.14 12.28
C VAL A 106 -5.66 -1.03 12.86
N VAL A 107 -6.80 -1.18 12.17
CA VAL A 107 -7.89 -2.05 12.62
C VAL A 107 -7.42 -3.51 12.76
N ARG A 108 -6.64 -4.01 11.80
CA ARG A 108 -6.10 -5.38 11.82
C ARG A 108 -5.07 -5.60 12.92
N ASP A 109 -4.25 -4.60 13.22
CA ASP A 109 -3.18 -4.72 14.20
C ASP A 109 -3.70 -4.46 15.63
N ALA A 110 -4.74 -3.64 15.79
CA ALA A 110 -5.30 -3.28 17.10
C ALA A 110 -6.07 -4.42 17.79
N ARG A 111 -6.71 -5.31 17.03
CA ARG A 111 -7.41 -6.48 17.58
C ARG A 111 -6.84 -7.75 16.98
N ARG A 112 -6.08 -8.50 17.78
CA ARG A 112 -5.83 -9.92 17.49
C ARG A 112 -7.18 -10.66 17.57
N PRO A 113 -7.51 -11.51 16.58
CA PRO A 113 -8.75 -12.26 16.63
C PRO A 113 -8.82 -13.10 17.90
N SER A 114 -9.97 -13.11 18.57
CA SER A 114 -10.16 -14.00 19.72
C SER A 114 -10.08 -15.46 19.29
N ARG A 115 -9.94 -16.37 20.26
CA ARG A 115 -10.05 -17.82 20.04
C ARG A 115 -11.31 -18.19 19.24
N ASP A 116 -12.45 -17.64 19.66
CA ASP A 116 -13.75 -17.95 19.07
C ASP A 116 -13.87 -17.36 17.66
N GLU A 117 -13.35 -16.14 17.43
CA GLU A 117 -13.25 -15.56 16.09
C GLU A 117 -12.32 -16.38 15.19
N THR A 118 -11.24 -16.94 15.74
CA THR A 118 -10.29 -17.77 15.00
C THR A 118 -10.93 -19.09 14.58
N LEU A 119 -11.68 -19.75 15.46
CA LEU A 119 -12.50 -20.92 15.11
C LEU A 119 -13.57 -20.60 14.09
N ALA A 120 -14.31 -19.50 14.27
CA ALA A 120 -15.35 -19.08 13.33
C ALA A 120 -14.78 -18.81 11.93
N ASN A 121 -13.58 -18.22 11.84
CA ASN A 121 -12.88 -18.03 10.57
C ASN A 121 -12.48 -19.37 9.93
N ALA A 122 -12.01 -20.34 10.71
CA ALA A 122 -11.71 -21.68 10.19
C ALA A 122 -12.98 -22.40 9.71
N ALA A 123 -14.08 -22.30 10.46
CA ALA A 123 -15.38 -22.84 10.09
C ALA A 123 -15.91 -22.23 8.79
N LEU A 124 -15.75 -20.92 8.58
CA LEU A 124 -16.13 -20.25 7.34
C LEU A 124 -15.32 -20.79 6.14
N ILE A 125 -14.01 -21.00 6.30
CA ILE A 125 -13.17 -21.60 5.25
C ILE A 125 -13.60 -23.04 4.96
N ALA A 126 -13.93 -23.82 5.99
CA ALA A 126 -14.45 -25.18 5.84
C ALA A 126 -15.79 -25.18 5.08
N ALA A 127 -16.73 -24.32 5.44
CA ALA A 127 -18.03 -24.21 4.78
C ALA A 127 -17.89 -23.82 3.29
N GLU A 128 -17.00 -22.89 2.96
CA GLU A 128 -16.68 -22.54 1.58
C GLU A 128 -16.03 -23.72 0.83
N GLY A 129 -15.16 -24.47 1.51
CA GLY A 129 -14.50 -25.67 1.00
C GLY A 129 -15.46 -26.82 0.71
N VAL A 130 -16.48 -27.04 1.55
CA VAL A 130 -17.53 -28.03 1.33
C VAL A 130 -18.34 -27.72 0.06
N ALA A 131 -18.64 -26.44 -0.17
CA ALA A 131 -19.48 -26.02 -1.30
C ALA A 131 -18.74 -26.05 -2.66
N HIS A 132 -17.44 -25.70 -2.69
CA HIS A 132 -16.72 -25.44 -3.96
C HIS A 132 -15.33 -26.11 -4.06
N GLY A 133 -14.95 -26.92 -3.07
CA GLY A 133 -13.59 -27.46 -2.93
C GLY A 133 -12.63 -26.50 -2.23
N LEU A 134 -11.65 -27.05 -1.53
CA LEU A 134 -10.70 -26.31 -0.71
C LEU A 134 -9.28 -26.40 -1.29
N PRO A 135 -8.67 -25.26 -1.69
CA PRO A 135 -7.27 -25.24 -2.06
C PRO A 135 -6.33 -25.59 -0.90
N GLU A 136 -5.22 -26.25 -1.21
CA GLU A 136 -4.30 -26.77 -0.20
C GLU A 136 -3.73 -25.68 0.72
N HIS A 137 -3.24 -24.56 0.16
CA HIS A 137 -2.76 -23.44 0.97
C HIS A 137 -3.80 -22.86 1.94
N ARG A 138 -5.11 -22.98 1.63
CA ARG A 138 -6.19 -22.54 2.52
C ARG A 138 -6.54 -23.59 3.55
N ARG A 139 -6.47 -24.86 3.19
CA ARG A 139 -6.58 -25.99 4.12
C ARG A 139 -5.52 -25.87 5.20
N GLU A 140 -4.26 -25.73 4.81
CA GLU A 140 -3.16 -25.54 5.76
C GLU A 140 -3.36 -24.29 6.64
N TRP A 141 -3.85 -23.19 6.07
CA TRP A 141 -4.11 -21.97 6.83
C TRP A 141 -5.26 -22.14 7.84
N ALA A 142 -6.34 -22.80 7.45
CA ALA A 142 -7.46 -23.09 8.33
C ALA A 142 -7.07 -24.09 9.44
N LEU A 143 -6.26 -25.11 9.13
CA LEU A 143 -5.72 -26.02 10.13
C LEU A 143 -4.85 -25.28 11.15
N ARG A 144 -3.97 -24.36 10.71
CA ARG A 144 -3.20 -23.50 11.62
C ARG A 144 -4.08 -22.64 12.54
N MET A 145 -5.23 -22.18 12.05
CA MET A 145 -6.20 -21.45 12.89
C MET A 145 -6.83 -22.35 13.94
N VAL A 146 -7.18 -23.59 13.56
CA VAL A 146 -7.73 -24.60 14.48
C VAL A 146 -6.71 -24.98 15.54
N ASP A 147 -5.46 -25.24 15.16
CA ASP A 147 -4.35 -25.57 16.09
C ASP A 147 -4.10 -24.43 17.07
N ARG A 148 -4.12 -23.18 16.59
CA ARG A 148 -3.98 -22.00 17.46
C ARG A 148 -5.13 -21.90 18.45
N ALA A 149 -6.37 -22.09 17.99
CA ALA A 149 -7.53 -22.00 18.87
C ALA A 149 -7.54 -23.13 19.92
N GLU A 150 -7.12 -24.33 19.57
CA GLU A 150 -6.91 -25.45 20.50
C GLU A 150 -5.89 -25.08 21.58
N ALA A 151 -4.73 -24.52 21.19
CA ALA A 151 -3.73 -24.05 22.13
C ALA A 151 -4.23 -22.92 23.06
N GLU A 152 -5.16 -22.09 22.57
CA GLU A 152 -5.86 -21.05 23.35
C GLU A 152 -7.05 -21.61 24.17
N GLY A 153 -7.22 -22.94 24.24
CA GLY A 153 -8.22 -23.61 25.08
C GLY A 153 -9.61 -23.72 24.47
N ALA A 154 -9.71 -23.91 23.15
CA ALA A 154 -10.97 -24.17 22.47
C ALA A 154 -11.59 -25.52 22.87
N GLU A 155 -12.91 -25.65 22.71
CA GLU A 155 -13.58 -26.93 22.95
C GLU A 155 -13.10 -28.01 21.96
N THR A 156 -12.53 -29.10 22.50
CA THR A 156 -11.91 -30.18 21.73
C THR A 156 -12.85 -30.80 20.70
N ARG A 157 -14.15 -30.98 21.03
CA ARG A 157 -15.14 -31.54 20.09
C ARG A 157 -15.33 -30.67 18.84
N THR A 158 -15.33 -29.35 19.02
CA THR A 158 -15.50 -28.40 17.92
C THR A 158 -14.24 -28.36 17.05
N VAL A 159 -13.06 -28.40 17.68
CA VAL A 159 -11.75 -28.50 17.02
C VAL A 159 -11.69 -29.76 16.14
N ASP A 160 -12.02 -30.92 16.72
CA ASP A 160 -11.99 -32.21 16.01
C ASP A 160 -12.98 -32.24 14.83
N GLY A 161 -14.21 -31.73 15.05
CA GLY A 161 -15.21 -31.63 13.99
C GLY A 161 -14.75 -30.75 12.82
N LEU A 162 -14.07 -29.64 13.09
CA LEU A 162 -13.53 -28.75 12.07
C LEU A 162 -12.35 -29.38 11.33
N ARG A 163 -11.42 -30.06 12.03
CA ARG A 163 -10.33 -30.80 11.38
C ARG A 163 -10.87 -31.83 10.40
N LEU A 164 -11.84 -32.64 10.83
CA LEU A 164 -12.48 -33.64 9.98
C LEU A 164 -13.15 -33.01 8.75
N LEU A 165 -13.88 -31.90 8.93
CA LEU A 165 -14.51 -31.20 7.79
C LEU A 165 -13.46 -30.67 6.81
N LEU A 166 -12.40 -30.03 7.32
CA LEU A 166 -11.33 -29.48 6.49
C LEU A 166 -10.59 -30.56 5.72
N GLU A 167 -10.26 -31.70 6.35
CA GLU A 167 -9.59 -32.84 5.74
C GLU A 167 -10.45 -33.49 4.64
N ASN A 168 -11.76 -33.63 4.88
CA ASN A 168 -12.67 -34.25 3.93
C ASN A 168 -13.10 -33.35 2.76
N CYS A 169 -12.77 -32.05 2.79
CA CYS A 169 -13.07 -31.15 1.66
C CYS A 169 -12.33 -31.62 0.39
N GLY A 170 -13.05 -31.70 -0.74
CA GLY A 170 -12.47 -32.00 -2.04
C GLY A 170 -11.44 -30.94 -2.50
N PRO A 171 -10.54 -31.27 -3.43
CA PRO A 171 -9.50 -30.34 -3.87
C PRO A 171 -10.10 -29.14 -4.64
N GLY A 172 -9.75 -27.93 -4.21
CA GLY A 172 -10.17 -26.68 -4.85
C GLY A 172 -9.09 -26.08 -5.78
N ARG A 173 -9.52 -25.28 -6.77
CA ARG A 173 -8.61 -24.57 -7.69
C ARG A 173 -8.16 -23.22 -7.11
N ALA A 174 -6.88 -22.87 -7.28
CA ALA A 174 -6.27 -21.67 -6.70
C ALA A 174 -5.56 -20.74 -7.70
N ARG A 175 -6.16 -20.51 -8.88
CA ARG A 175 -5.55 -19.75 -9.99
C ARG A 175 -4.88 -18.43 -9.59
N LEU A 176 -5.51 -17.66 -8.69
CA LEU A 176 -4.97 -16.38 -8.22
C LEU A 176 -3.80 -16.52 -7.25
N TYR A 177 -3.82 -17.56 -6.41
CA TYR A 177 -2.71 -17.86 -5.51
C TYR A 177 -1.49 -18.33 -6.30
N ASP A 178 -1.71 -19.18 -7.31
CA ASP A 178 -0.65 -19.66 -8.20
C ASP A 178 -0.03 -18.49 -8.98
N ALA A 179 -0.86 -17.59 -9.54
CA ALA A 179 -0.40 -16.38 -10.20
C ALA A 179 0.42 -15.47 -9.25
N ARG A 180 -0.04 -15.30 -8.01
CA ARG A 180 0.68 -14.52 -6.99
C ARG A 180 2.05 -15.11 -6.65
N ASN A 181 2.21 -16.43 -6.68
CA ASN A 181 3.49 -17.08 -6.41
C ASN A 181 4.46 -17.03 -7.60
N VAL A 182 3.93 -16.90 -8.82
CA VAL A 182 4.72 -16.75 -10.05
C VAL A 182 5.19 -15.31 -10.26
N LEU A 183 4.37 -14.31 -9.91
CA LEU A 183 4.65 -12.90 -10.18
C LEU A 183 6.00 -12.39 -9.61
N PRO A 184 6.42 -12.74 -8.37
CA PRO A 184 7.73 -12.35 -7.83
C PRO A 184 8.93 -13.01 -8.54
N ARG A 185 8.70 -14.11 -9.27
CA ARG A 185 9.73 -14.78 -10.08
C ARG A 185 10.00 -14.05 -11.39
N LEU A 186 9.02 -13.28 -11.87
CA LEU A 186 9.15 -12.45 -13.07
C LEU A 186 9.95 -11.16 -12.83
N ILE A 187 10.16 -10.77 -11.57
CA ILE A 187 10.99 -9.60 -11.24
C ILE A 187 12.45 -9.92 -11.61
N PRO A 188 13.08 -9.16 -12.54
CA PRO A 188 14.46 -9.39 -12.95
C PRO A 188 15.43 -9.47 -11.76
N GLY A 189 16.38 -10.41 -11.81
CA GLY A 189 17.39 -10.59 -10.76
C GLY A 189 18.22 -9.32 -10.48
N PHE A 190 18.30 -8.41 -11.45
CA PHE A 190 18.90 -7.09 -11.31
C PHE A 190 18.32 -6.26 -10.16
N PHE A 191 16.98 -6.24 -10.00
CA PHE A 191 16.32 -5.49 -8.93
C PHE A 191 16.48 -6.12 -7.55
N LYS A 192 16.94 -7.38 -7.48
CA LYS A 192 17.24 -8.10 -6.24
C LYS A 192 18.71 -7.96 -5.82
N SER A 193 19.53 -7.24 -6.60
CA SER A 193 20.95 -7.11 -6.31
C SER A 193 21.19 -6.33 -5.00
N PRO A 194 22.04 -6.84 -4.08
CA PRO A 194 22.42 -6.12 -2.86
C PRO A 194 23.08 -4.75 -3.12
N ARG A 195 23.58 -4.51 -4.35
CA ARG A 195 24.21 -3.25 -4.76
C ARG A 195 23.24 -2.08 -4.80
N TRP A 196 21.94 -2.33 -4.96
CA TRP A 196 20.94 -1.26 -4.94
C TRP A 196 20.79 -0.62 -3.57
N VAL A 197 21.00 -1.36 -2.48
CA VAL A 197 20.82 -0.87 -1.11
C VAL A 197 21.66 0.39 -0.81
N PRO A 198 23.00 0.41 -0.99
CA PRO A 198 23.78 1.62 -0.77
C PRO A 198 23.42 2.73 -1.76
N VAL A 199 23.08 2.42 -3.01
CA VAL A 199 22.71 3.42 -4.02
C VAL A 199 21.44 4.16 -3.63
N VAL A 200 20.35 3.43 -3.34
CA VAL A 200 19.08 4.06 -2.97
C VAL A 200 19.17 4.76 -1.62
N ALA A 201 19.95 4.22 -0.68
CA ALA A 201 20.09 4.80 0.64
C ALA A 201 20.88 6.13 0.58
N TRP A 202 22.01 6.18 -0.15
CA TRP A 202 22.74 7.44 -0.37
C TRP A 202 21.95 8.44 -1.20
N ALA A 203 21.24 8.00 -2.24
CA ALA A 203 20.40 8.88 -3.06
C ALA A 203 19.31 9.55 -2.21
N MET A 204 18.62 8.77 -1.36
CA MET A 204 17.61 9.29 -0.43
C MET A 204 18.22 10.21 0.64
N THR A 205 19.37 9.86 1.21
CA THR A 205 20.07 10.73 2.18
C THR A 205 20.52 12.04 1.54
N LEU A 206 21.03 12.01 0.30
CA LEU A 206 21.41 13.21 -0.42
C LEU A 206 20.18 14.07 -0.77
N ALA A 207 19.10 13.47 -1.26
CA ALA A 207 17.86 14.17 -1.57
C ALA A 207 17.27 14.85 -0.32
N SER A 208 17.23 14.14 0.82
CA SER A 208 16.77 14.70 2.09
C SER A 208 17.70 15.77 2.64
N PHE A 209 19.02 15.63 2.50
CA PHE A 209 19.97 16.69 2.85
C PHE A 209 19.71 17.97 2.04
N VAL A 210 19.57 17.84 0.72
CA VAL A 210 19.23 18.95 -0.17
C VAL A 210 17.92 19.60 0.26
N GLY A 211 16.88 18.80 0.54
CA GLY A 211 15.61 19.31 1.06
C GLY A 211 15.73 20.06 2.39
N VAL A 212 16.58 19.60 3.31
CA VAL A 212 16.88 20.33 4.56
C VAL A 212 17.55 21.66 4.28
N VAL A 213 18.56 21.69 3.39
CA VAL A 213 19.26 22.94 3.02
C VAL A 213 18.29 23.93 2.39
N PHE A 214 17.46 23.49 1.43
CA PHE A 214 16.44 24.35 0.82
C PHE A 214 15.44 24.89 1.86
N GLY A 215 14.96 24.05 2.78
CA GLY A 215 14.04 24.52 3.81
C GLY A 215 14.69 25.48 4.82
N ILE A 216 15.97 25.30 5.15
CA ILE A 216 16.71 26.28 5.96
C ILE A 216 16.87 27.60 5.21
N VAL A 217 17.24 27.56 3.92
CA VAL A 217 17.36 28.76 3.09
C VAL A 217 16.03 29.50 3.06
N GLN A 218 14.92 28.82 2.81
CA GLN A 218 13.59 29.43 2.78
C GLN A 218 13.18 30.01 4.15
N LEU A 219 13.55 29.34 5.25
CA LEU A 219 13.25 29.80 6.60
C LEU A 219 14.08 31.02 7.02
N VAL A 220 15.31 31.16 6.52
CA VAL A 220 16.23 32.25 6.87
C VAL A 220 16.11 33.45 5.92
N LEU A 221 15.95 33.21 4.61
CA LEU A 221 15.88 34.27 3.59
C LEU A 221 14.45 34.73 3.29
N GLY A 222 13.41 34.01 3.72
CA GLY A 222 12.06 34.19 3.18
C GLY A 222 11.97 33.67 1.73
N ASP A 223 10.78 33.72 1.15
CA ASP A 223 10.54 33.19 -0.19
C ASP A 223 11.29 34.02 -1.26
N LEU A 224 12.28 33.43 -1.94
CA LEU A 224 12.93 34.02 -3.11
C LEU A 224 12.10 33.70 -4.35
N HIS A 225 10.94 34.33 -4.49
CA HIS A 225 10.29 34.46 -5.79
C HIS A 225 10.91 35.66 -6.52
N PHE A 226 11.59 35.40 -7.64
CA PHE A 226 11.90 36.45 -8.62
C PHE A 226 10.60 36.77 -9.36
N ASP A 227 9.78 37.64 -8.79
CA ASP A 227 8.72 38.29 -9.54
C ASP A 227 9.33 39.44 -10.37
N SER A 228 9.06 39.46 -11.67
CA SER A 228 9.73 40.33 -12.64
C SER A 228 9.08 41.70 -12.80
N GLU A 229 8.09 42.08 -11.98
CA GLU A 229 7.33 43.31 -12.24
C GLU A 229 7.04 44.26 -11.08
N ASP A 230 7.40 43.99 -9.82
CA ASP A 230 7.26 45.06 -8.82
C ASP A 230 8.23 45.00 -7.64
N THR A 231 8.75 46.17 -7.27
CA THR A 231 9.81 46.34 -6.29
C THR A 231 9.23 46.41 -4.88
N THR A 232 8.71 45.30 -4.36
CA THR A 232 8.36 45.16 -2.94
C THR A 232 8.67 43.75 -2.45
N ILE A 233 9.68 43.64 -1.59
CA ILE A 233 10.03 42.39 -0.88
C ILE A 233 9.02 42.24 0.26
N ASP A 234 7.96 41.46 0.06
CA ASP A 234 7.16 40.95 1.17
C ASP A 234 7.71 39.58 1.59
N ILE A 235 8.08 39.46 2.87
CA ILE A 235 8.65 38.22 3.41
C ILE A 235 7.47 37.31 3.76
N ASP A 236 7.03 36.53 2.78
CA ASP A 236 5.99 35.55 3.05
C ASP A 236 6.56 34.41 3.91
N LYS A 237 5.85 34.05 4.98
CA LYS A 237 6.23 32.94 5.86
C LYS A 237 6.17 31.64 5.08
N MET A 238 7.13 30.74 5.31
CA MET A 238 7.21 29.41 4.68
C MET A 238 5.83 28.76 4.50
N GLY A 239 5.42 28.59 3.24
CA GLY A 239 4.12 28.01 2.90
C GLY A 239 3.94 26.60 3.47
N ILE A 240 2.69 26.17 3.68
CA ILE A 240 2.37 24.87 4.30
C ILE A 240 3.03 23.70 3.56
N ALA A 241 3.05 23.74 2.23
CA ALA A 241 3.70 22.73 1.38
C ALA A 241 5.21 22.64 1.64
N SER A 242 5.92 23.78 1.62
CA SER A 242 7.33 23.86 2.02
C SER A 242 7.55 23.41 3.46
N GLY A 243 6.62 23.75 4.36
CA GLY A 243 6.46 23.21 5.71
C GLY A 243 6.62 21.71 5.78
N ILE A 244 5.74 21.02 5.07
CA ILE A 244 5.66 19.56 5.05
C ILE A 244 6.93 18.96 4.44
N LEU A 245 7.42 19.50 3.32
CA LEU A 245 8.64 19.00 2.67
C LEU A 245 9.88 19.19 3.54
N PHE A 246 9.99 20.31 4.25
CA PHE A 246 11.10 20.56 5.18
C PHE A 246 11.09 19.58 6.35
N VAL A 247 9.92 19.39 7.00
CA VAL A 247 9.78 18.43 8.10
C VAL A 247 10.06 17.01 7.62
N SER A 248 9.53 16.62 6.46
CA SER A 248 9.79 15.32 5.83
C SER A 248 11.28 15.10 5.57
N SER A 249 11.96 16.12 5.02
CA SER A 249 13.40 16.09 4.74
C SER A 249 14.23 15.96 6.01
N CYS A 250 13.90 16.72 7.06
CA CYS A 250 14.55 16.64 8.37
C CYS A 250 14.42 15.24 8.99
N LEU A 251 13.20 14.69 9.04
CA LEU A 251 12.95 13.36 9.58
C LEU A 251 13.65 12.27 8.77
N THR A 252 13.56 12.34 7.44
CA THR A 252 14.20 11.39 6.53
C THR A 252 15.73 11.44 6.67
N PHE A 253 16.31 12.64 6.74
CA PHE A 253 17.76 12.82 6.89
C PHE A 253 18.25 12.29 8.24
N ALA A 254 17.56 12.64 9.33
CA ALA A 254 17.90 12.20 10.69
C ALA A 254 17.88 10.67 10.83
N LEU A 255 16.95 9.99 10.17
CA LEU A 255 16.87 8.52 10.18
C LEU A 255 17.85 7.87 9.20
N SER A 256 18.04 8.47 8.01
CA SER A 256 18.81 7.84 6.94
C SER A 256 20.31 7.96 7.14
N LEU A 257 20.84 9.13 7.52
CA LEU A 257 22.28 9.35 7.66
C LEU A 257 22.98 8.36 8.62
N PRO A 258 22.57 8.20 9.89
CA PRO A 258 23.21 7.25 10.79
C PRO A 258 23.06 5.80 10.28
N SER A 259 21.95 5.51 9.62
CA SER A 259 21.66 4.18 9.08
C SER A 259 22.56 3.85 7.88
N VAL A 260 22.79 4.79 6.97
CA VAL A 260 23.69 4.61 5.82
C VAL A 260 25.13 4.40 6.27
N VAL A 261 25.60 5.18 7.24
CA VAL A 261 26.94 5.01 7.82
C VAL A 261 27.06 3.64 8.50
N ALA A 262 26.01 3.20 9.18
CA ALA A 262 25.95 1.90 9.84
C ALA A 262 25.63 0.71 8.90
N LEU A 263 25.41 0.90 7.59
CA LEU A 263 25.11 -0.20 6.65
C LEU A 263 26.23 -1.24 6.57
N ARG A 264 27.47 -0.85 6.88
CA ARG A 264 28.62 -1.77 6.97
C ARG A 264 28.49 -2.74 8.15
N ASN A 265 27.73 -2.35 9.17
CA ASN A 265 27.48 -3.19 10.32
C ASN A 265 26.45 -4.25 9.91
N ARG A 266 26.77 -5.51 10.19
CA ARG A 266 25.97 -6.71 9.89
C ARG A 266 24.61 -6.79 10.62
N LYS A 267 24.13 -5.69 11.20
CA LYS A 267 22.92 -5.57 12.04
C LYS A 267 21.67 -5.27 11.20
N LEU A 268 20.49 -5.63 11.72
CA LEU A 268 19.20 -5.38 11.05
C LEU A 268 18.66 -3.96 11.22
N TRP A 269 19.03 -3.27 12.30
CA TRP A 269 18.46 -1.96 12.63
C TRP A 269 18.68 -0.89 11.54
N PRO A 270 19.83 -0.78 10.84
CA PRO A 270 20.03 0.27 9.83
C PRO A 270 19.06 0.09 8.66
N LEU A 271 18.81 -1.16 8.24
CA LEU A 271 17.86 -1.46 7.18
C LEU A 271 16.42 -1.13 7.59
N ARG A 272 16.05 -1.43 8.85
CA ARG A 272 14.72 -1.09 9.38
C ARG A 272 14.50 0.42 9.42
N MET A 273 15.49 1.18 9.88
CA MET A 273 15.43 2.65 9.93
C MET A 273 15.41 3.27 8.54
N LEU A 274 16.21 2.77 7.59
CA LEU A 274 16.13 3.19 6.18
C LEU A 274 14.76 2.93 5.58
N ARG A 275 14.12 1.80 5.90
CA ARG A 275 12.77 1.50 5.43
C ARG A 275 11.75 2.48 6.03
N ILE A 276 11.88 2.86 7.30
CA ILE A 276 11.00 3.86 7.92
C ILE A 276 11.24 5.24 7.28
N ALA A 277 12.49 5.62 7.05
CA ALA A 277 12.83 6.87 6.36
C ALA A 277 12.25 6.92 4.94
N ALA A 278 12.39 5.83 4.17
CA ALA A 278 11.82 5.74 2.82
C ALA A 278 10.29 5.80 2.83
N LEU A 279 9.63 5.23 3.84
CA LEU A 279 8.18 5.36 4.03
C LEU A 279 7.79 6.82 4.27
N ILE A 280 8.47 7.51 5.19
CA ILE A 280 8.20 8.93 5.52
C ILE A 280 8.41 9.80 4.29
N PHE A 281 9.57 9.67 3.64
CA PHE A 281 9.92 10.39 2.43
C PHE A 281 8.86 10.22 1.34
N THR A 282 8.50 8.96 1.03
CA THR A 282 7.51 8.67 -0.01
C THR A 282 6.13 9.20 0.37
N LEU A 283 5.70 9.01 1.62
CA LEU A 283 4.33 9.31 2.03
C LEU A 283 4.07 10.83 2.13
N LEU A 284 4.99 11.56 2.77
CA LEU A 284 4.83 12.99 2.99
C LEU A 284 5.16 13.81 1.75
N ASN A 285 6.17 13.42 0.97
CA ASN A 285 6.48 14.13 -0.27
C ASN A 285 5.39 13.90 -1.31
N ALA A 286 4.84 12.68 -1.41
CA ALA A 286 3.74 12.41 -2.32
C ALA A 286 2.53 13.31 -2.06
N LEU A 287 2.23 13.64 -0.79
CA LEU A 287 1.14 14.56 -0.46
C LEU A 287 1.32 15.91 -1.16
N VAL A 288 2.51 16.49 -1.04
CA VAL A 288 2.84 17.80 -1.64
C VAL A 288 2.99 17.69 -3.16
N ASP A 289 3.63 16.64 -3.64
CA ASP A 289 3.82 16.40 -5.06
C ASP A 289 2.47 16.23 -5.78
N PHE A 290 1.51 15.51 -5.19
CA PHE A 290 0.16 15.39 -5.76
C PHE A 290 -0.60 16.71 -5.75
N ALA A 291 -0.39 17.55 -4.73
CA ALA A 291 -1.02 18.87 -4.65
C ALA A 291 -0.46 19.84 -5.70
N GLN A 292 0.85 19.79 -5.98
CA GLN A 292 1.54 20.73 -6.88
C GLN A 292 1.63 20.24 -8.33
N GLN A 293 1.84 18.94 -8.53
CA GLN A 293 2.18 18.33 -9.83
C GLN A 293 1.11 17.34 -10.31
N GLY A 294 0.04 17.13 -9.52
CA GLY A 294 -1.03 16.20 -9.87
C GLY A 294 -0.50 14.79 -10.11
N PHE A 295 -0.90 14.16 -11.21
CA PHE A 295 -0.51 12.78 -11.52
C PHE A 295 0.96 12.59 -11.91
N ALA A 296 1.70 13.65 -12.26
CA ALA A 296 3.15 13.55 -12.50
C ALA A 296 3.90 13.07 -11.25
N ALA A 297 3.35 13.32 -10.05
CA ALA A 297 3.85 12.81 -8.76
C ALA A 297 3.95 11.28 -8.69
N LEU A 298 3.23 10.53 -9.53
CA LEU A 298 3.30 9.07 -9.58
C LEU A 298 4.72 8.57 -9.85
N PHE A 299 5.52 9.33 -10.60
CA PHE A 299 6.92 8.96 -10.85
C PHE A 299 7.74 8.99 -9.55
N ASN A 300 7.58 10.04 -8.73
CA ASN A 300 8.25 10.16 -7.43
C ASN A 300 7.79 9.05 -6.47
N VAL A 301 6.49 8.76 -6.44
CA VAL A 301 5.94 7.64 -5.66
C VAL A 301 6.53 6.31 -6.12
N ALA A 302 6.66 6.08 -7.43
CA ALA A 302 7.24 4.84 -7.96
C ALA A 302 8.70 4.65 -7.52
N ILE A 303 9.50 5.72 -7.52
CA ILE A 303 10.88 5.69 -7.00
C ILE A 303 10.90 5.37 -5.50
N GLY A 304 10.00 5.98 -4.73
CA GLY A 304 9.85 5.71 -3.30
C GLY A 304 9.46 4.26 -3.00
N LEU A 305 8.48 3.73 -3.74
CA LEU A 305 8.05 2.33 -3.66
C LEU A 305 9.16 1.36 -4.07
N PHE A 306 9.94 1.70 -5.10
CA PHE A 306 11.10 0.93 -5.51
C PHE A 306 12.16 0.86 -4.39
N THR A 307 12.48 2.02 -3.78
CA THR A 307 13.38 2.09 -2.63
C THR A 307 12.88 1.23 -1.46
N MET A 308 11.58 1.33 -1.15
CA MET A 308 10.93 0.49 -0.14
C MET A 308 11.00 -1.00 -0.46
N ALA A 309 10.83 -1.40 -1.72
CA ALA A 309 10.89 -2.79 -2.16
C ALA A 309 12.31 -3.36 -2.01
N VAL A 310 13.33 -2.61 -2.44
CA VAL A 310 14.75 -2.99 -2.29
C VAL A 310 15.11 -3.17 -0.82
N LEU A 311 14.75 -2.22 0.04
CA LEU A 311 15.04 -2.28 1.48
C LEU A 311 14.28 -3.43 2.16
N SER A 312 13.01 -3.63 1.82
CA SER A 312 12.19 -4.72 2.36
C SER A 312 12.74 -6.09 1.96
N HIS A 313 13.13 -6.26 0.70
CA HIS A 313 13.75 -7.49 0.23
C HIS A 313 15.07 -7.78 0.97
N ARG A 314 15.92 -6.76 1.14
CA ARG A 314 17.19 -6.91 1.87
C ARG A 314 16.97 -7.27 3.33
N ILE A 315 15.95 -6.71 3.99
CA ILE A 315 15.58 -7.08 5.36
C ILE A 315 15.21 -8.57 5.41
N THR A 316 14.36 -9.06 4.51
CA THR A 316 13.98 -10.47 4.48
C THR A 316 15.19 -11.40 4.31
N VAL A 317 16.07 -11.10 3.34
CA VAL A 317 17.29 -11.87 3.12
C VAL A 317 18.19 -11.84 4.36
N ARG A 318 18.37 -10.66 4.97
CA ARG A 318 19.23 -10.51 6.15
C ARG A 318 18.69 -11.23 7.38
N THR A 319 17.37 -11.24 7.56
CA THR A 319 16.72 -12.00 8.64
C THR A 319 16.94 -13.50 8.45
N ALA A 320 16.85 -14.01 7.21
CA ALA A 320 17.15 -15.40 6.91
C ALA A 320 18.63 -15.75 7.17
N GLU A 321 19.56 -14.91 6.71
CA GLU A 321 21.00 -15.08 6.98
C GLU A 321 21.31 -15.15 8.49
N ILE A 322 20.65 -14.33 9.31
CA ILE A 322 20.83 -14.34 10.78
C ILE A 322 20.22 -15.61 11.40
N ALA A 323 19.06 -16.04 10.91
CA ALA A 323 18.43 -17.28 11.39
C ALA A 323 19.29 -18.51 11.10
N GLU A 324 19.91 -18.57 9.90
CA GLU A 324 20.83 -19.64 9.51
C GLU A 324 22.14 -19.61 10.35
N ASP A 325 22.70 -18.42 10.58
CA ASP A 325 23.89 -18.25 11.42
C ASP A 325 23.63 -18.71 12.87
N ASN A 326 22.50 -18.31 13.45
CA ASN A 326 22.08 -18.75 14.78
C ASN A 326 21.85 -20.27 14.85
N ALA A 327 21.25 -20.86 13.81
CA ALA A 327 21.04 -22.30 13.72
C ALA A 327 22.36 -23.07 13.63
N SER A 328 23.34 -22.56 12.89
CA SER A 328 24.68 -23.18 12.77
C SER A 328 25.53 -23.10 14.04
N HIS A 329 25.28 -22.11 14.91
CA HIS A 329 25.98 -21.93 16.18
C HIS A 329 25.28 -22.60 17.38
N GLY A 330 24.22 -23.39 17.14
CA GLY A 330 23.52 -24.16 18.17
C GLY A 330 22.61 -23.36 19.10
N ASP A 331 22.33 -22.10 18.76
CA ASP A 331 21.58 -21.18 19.61
C ASP A 331 20.09 -21.21 19.25
N VAL A 332 19.44 -22.34 19.54
CA VAL A 332 18.02 -22.62 19.18
C VAL A 332 17.02 -21.76 19.98
N LEU A 333 17.48 -20.97 20.96
CA LEU A 333 16.61 -20.23 21.88
C LEU A 333 16.41 -18.74 21.55
N SER A 334 16.92 -18.22 20.42
CA SER A 334 16.72 -16.83 20.02
C SER A 334 15.92 -16.68 18.73
N MET A 335 14.69 -17.18 18.73
CA MET A 335 13.68 -16.64 17.80
C MET A 335 13.20 -15.28 18.36
N PRO A 336 13.39 -14.16 17.64
CA PRO A 336 12.70 -12.93 18.02
C PRO A 336 11.21 -13.07 17.66
N GLU A 337 10.34 -12.77 18.64
CA GLU A 337 8.91 -12.53 18.40
C GLU A 337 8.64 -11.45 17.33
#